data_AF-A0AAC9V4D2-F1
#
_entry.id   AF-A0AAC9V4D2-F1
#
_cell.length_a   1.000
_cell.length_b   1.000
_cell.length_c   1.000
_cell.angle_alpha   90.00
_cell.angle_beta   90.00
_cell.angle_gamma   90.00
#
_symmetry.space_group_name_H-M   'P 1'
#
loop_
_entity.id
_entity.type
_entity.pdbx_description
1 polymer ?
#
loop_
_entity_poly.entity_id
_entity_poly.type
_entity_poly.pdbx_seq_one_letter_code
_entity_poly.pdbx_strand_id
1 'polypeptide(L)'
;MDGESCIRKAYESILGGDFDGAIGWFRQAIDLEPDNASFHYKCSVSCTRSGRWELALHHAKLASELDPAHAEYRFHLDVVDSRRLVSDAKLLLAAGAAHASEALLFAQEARLLDPLNAEASLAAGQCYYVLNRLQDAKDCVMEACRLDPSSEEARILLRKLNRAIKPTNKPR
;
A
#
# COMPACT_ATOMS: atom_id res chain seq x y z
N MET A 1 25.70 -0.19 24.96
CA MET A 1 25.18 -0.41 23.59
C MET A 1 24.67 0.95 23.17
N ASP A 2 25.22 1.50 22.09
CA ASP A 2 24.83 2.80 21.54
C ASP A 2 23.93 2.60 20.31
N GLY A 3 23.24 3.67 19.88
CA GLY A 3 22.31 3.62 18.74
C GLY A 3 22.99 3.10 17.48
N GLU A 4 24.22 3.54 17.21
CA GLU A 4 25.00 3.11 16.04
C GLU A 4 25.28 1.59 16.01
N SER A 5 25.58 0.97 17.15
CA SER A 5 25.78 -0.49 17.22
C SER A 5 24.48 -1.26 16.98
N CYS A 6 23.33 -0.73 17.44
CA CYS A 6 22.01 -1.29 17.11
C CYS A 6 21.74 -1.19 15.61
N ILE A 7 22.04 -0.06 14.97
CA ILE A 7 21.85 0.13 13.53
C ILE A 7 22.70 -0.84 12.71
N ARG A 8 23.97 -1.04 13.06
CA ARG A 8 24.83 -2.01 12.36
C ARG A 8 24.23 -3.41 12.39
N LYS A 9 23.74 -3.86 13.55
CA LYS A 9 23.09 -5.17 13.67
C LYS A 9 21.77 -5.25 12.90
N ALA A 10 21.00 -4.16 12.86
CA ALA A 10 19.79 -4.09 12.04
C ALA A 10 20.11 -4.31 10.56
N TYR A 11 21.19 -3.70 10.06
CA TYR A 11 21.64 -3.90 8.68
C TYR A 11 22.17 -5.32 8.43
N GLU A 12 22.89 -5.92 9.38
CA GLU A 12 23.31 -7.33 9.30
C GLU A 12 22.09 -8.25 9.19
N SER A 13 21.04 -8.02 9.97
CA SER A 13 19.77 -8.75 9.87
C SER A 13 19.11 -8.56 8.49
N ILE A 14 19.05 -7.33 7.96
CA ILE A 14 18.52 -7.08 6.60
C ILE A 14 19.30 -7.85 5.54
N LEU A 15 20.64 -7.85 5.61
CA LEU A 15 21.49 -8.58 4.66
C LEU A 15 21.28 -10.09 4.74
N GLY A 16 20.94 -10.60 5.92
CA GLY A 16 20.52 -11.98 6.13
C GLY A 16 19.09 -12.29 5.71
N GLY A 17 18.30 -11.29 5.28
CA GLY A 17 16.87 -11.43 4.96
C GLY A 17 15.97 -11.50 6.20
N ASP A 18 16.51 -11.28 7.40
CA ASP A 18 15.78 -11.29 8.67
C ASP A 18 15.23 -9.89 8.99
N PHE A 19 14.12 -9.54 8.34
CA PHE A 19 13.48 -8.25 8.55
C PHE A 19 12.88 -8.10 9.95
N ASP A 20 12.45 -9.19 10.59
CA ASP A 20 11.91 -9.15 11.96
C ASP A 20 13.02 -8.90 12.99
N GLY A 21 14.19 -9.54 12.83
CA GLY A 21 15.37 -9.22 13.63
C GLY A 21 15.84 -7.78 13.43
N ALA A 22 15.79 -7.28 12.19
CA ALA A 22 16.13 -5.89 11.90
C ALA A 22 15.19 -4.90 12.63
N ILE A 23 13.88 -5.17 12.65
CA ILE A 23 12.90 -4.37 13.41
C ILE A 23 13.27 -4.37 14.90
N GLY A 24 13.64 -5.52 15.47
CA GLY A 24 14.08 -5.62 16.87
C GLY A 24 15.26 -4.70 17.18
N TRP A 25 16.27 -4.68 16.32
CA TRP A 25 17.44 -3.80 16.48
C TRP A 25 17.11 -2.33 16.28
N PHE A 26 16.25 -1.98 15.31
CA PHE A 26 15.79 -0.60 15.14
C PHE A 26 15.00 -0.09 16.34
N ARG A 27 14.16 -0.93 16.96
CA ARG A 27 13.44 -0.57 18.20
C ARG A 27 14.41 -0.26 19.33
N GLN A 28 15.48 -1.04 19.49
CA GLN A 28 16.51 -0.73 20.49
C GLN A 28 17.26 0.57 20.17
N ALA A 29 17.51 0.88 18.89
CA ALA A 29 18.10 2.16 18.51
C ALA A 29 17.16 3.34 18.84
N ILE A 30 15.85 3.16 18.61
CA ILE A 30 14.80 4.14 18.96
C ILE A 30 14.69 4.31 20.48
N ASP A 31 14.79 3.23 21.27
CA ASP A 31 14.75 3.33 22.74
C ASP A 31 15.92 4.17 23.29
N LEU A 32 17.05 4.23 22.57
CA LEU A 32 18.22 5.05 22.91
C LEU A 32 18.09 6.49 22.41
N GLU A 33 17.53 6.69 21.22
CA GLU A 33 17.35 7.99 20.57
C GLU A 33 15.92 8.09 19.97
N PRO A 34 14.91 8.41 20.79
CA PRO A 34 13.51 8.36 20.37
C PRO A 34 13.14 9.47 19.37
N ASP A 35 13.89 10.57 19.36
CA ASP A 35 13.64 11.71 18.46
C ASP A 35 14.44 11.61 17.14
N ASN A 36 15.12 10.48 16.91
CA ASN A 36 15.89 10.28 15.68
C ASN A 36 14.98 9.80 14.53
N ALA A 37 14.50 10.75 13.72
CA ALA A 37 13.61 10.50 12.59
C ALA A 37 14.11 9.39 11.63
N SER A 38 15.42 9.30 11.42
CA SER A 38 16.05 8.30 10.54
C SER A 38 15.86 6.87 11.06
N PHE A 39 15.86 6.67 12.39
CA PHE A 39 15.63 5.34 12.99
C PHE A 39 14.17 4.92 12.84
N HIS A 40 13.23 5.83 13.04
CA HIS A 40 11.82 5.60 12.76
C HIS A 40 11.60 5.25 11.28
N TYR A 41 12.18 6.01 10.36
CA TYR A 41 12.09 5.73 8.92
C TYR A 41 12.60 4.32 8.58
N LYS A 42 13.80 3.95 9.04
CA LYS A 42 14.38 2.63 8.77
C LYS A 42 13.57 1.49 9.39
N CYS A 43 13.06 1.69 10.61
CA CYS A 43 12.15 0.73 11.24
C CYS A 43 10.90 0.51 10.38
N SER A 44 10.28 1.60 9.90
CA SER A 44 9.12 1.56 9.02
C SER A 44 9.40 0.79 7.72
N VAL A 45 10.55 1.03 7.09
CA VAL A 45 10.97 0.32 5.87
C VAL A 45 11.06 -1.19 6.12
N SER A 46 11.68 -1.62 7.23
CA SER A 46 11.74 -3.05 7.58
C SER A 46 10.36 -3.63 7.88
N CYS A 47 9.48 -2.87 8.55
CA CYS A 47 8.10 -3.29 8.80
C CYS A 47 7.32 -3.51 7.51
N THR A 48 7.46 -2.62 6.52
CA THR A 48 6.88 -2.76 5.18
C THR A 48 7.37 -4.04 4.49
N ARG A 49 8.67 -4.36 4.61
CA ARG A 49 9.23 -5.60 4.04
C ARG A 49 8.71 -6.86 4.73
N SER A 50 8.42 -6.81 6.03
CA SER A 50 7.77 -7.89 6.78
C SER A 50 6.24 -7.91 6.63
N GLY A 51 5.62 -7.01 5.87
CA GLY A 51 4.15 -6.90 5.73
C GLY A 51 3.43 -6.43 7.00
N ARG A 52 4.14 -5.84 7.96
CA ARG A 52 3.59 -5.31 9.22
C ARG A 52 3.10 -3.88 9.02
N TRP A 53 2.04 -3.69 8.26
CA TRP A 53 1.57 -2.38 7.78
C TRP A 53 1.24 -1.38 8.90
N GLU A 54 0.59 -1.81 9.98
CA GLU A 54 0.30 -0.94 11.12
C GLU A 54 1.55 -0.40 11.80
N LEU A 55 2.55 -1.27 12.02
CA LEU A 55 3.82 -0.88 12.62
C LEU A 55 4.63 0.01 11.67
N ALA A 56 4.59 -0.29 10.37
CA ALA A 56 5.19 0.55 9.34
C ALA A 56 4.59 1.95 9.35
N LEU A 57 3.26 2.06 9.42
CA LEU A 57 2.56 3.34 9.42
C LEU A 57 2.92 4.16 10.67
N HIS A 58 2.92 3.52 11.84
CA HIS A 58 3.29 4.18 13.09
C HIS A 58 4.67 4.83 13.00
N HIS A 59 5.69 4.08 12.58
CA HIS A 59 7.04 4.62 12.47
C HIS A 59 7.22 5.59 11.30
N ALA A 60 6.51 5.43 10.18
CA ALA A 60 6.54 6.39 9.07
C ALA A 60 5.97 7.76 9.50
N LYS A 61 4.86 7.76 10.25
CA LYS A 61 4.27 8.98 10.81
C LYS A 61 5.24 9.71 11.71
N LEU A 62 5.84 8.99 12.67
CA LEU A 62 6.84 9.58 13.57
C LEU A 62 8.04 10.16 12.83
N ALA A 63 8.57 9.46 11.81
CA ALA A 63 9.66 10.00 11.00
C ALA A 63 9.28 11.33 10.31
N SER A 64 8.08 11.38 9.70
CA SER A 64 7.58 12.59 9.04
C SER A 64 7.21 13.72 10.00
N GLU A 65 6.86 13.41 11.26
CA GLU A 65 6.56 14.40 12.30
C GLU A 65 7.83 14.98 12.91
N LEU A 66 8.84 14.14 13.14
CA LEU A 66 10.15 14.54 13.68
C LEU A 66 10.96 15.38 12.69
N ASP A 67 10.87 15.06 11.39
CA ASP A 67 11.48 15.88 10.33
C ASP A 67 10.50 16.12 9.17
N PRO A 68 9.64 17.17 9.29
CA PRO A 68 8.67 17.52 8.25
C PRO A 68 9.30 18.05 6.96
N ALA A 69 10.57 18.46 6.99
CA ALA A 69 11.27 19.03 5.82
C ALA A 69 11.86 17.93 4.93
N HIS A 70 12.05 16.71 5.47
CA HIS A 70 12.62 15.59 4.72
C HIS A 70 11.57 14.93 3.83
N ALA A 71 11.54 15.34 2.57
CA ALA A 71 10.54 14.91 1.57
C ALA A 71 10.44 13.38 1.42
N GLU A 72 11.54 12.64 1.61
CA GLU A 72 11.54 11.17 1.55
C GLU A 72 10.67 10.54 2.65
N TYR A 73 10.62 11.12 3.85
CA TYR A 73 9.79 10.59 4.94
C TYR A 73 8.31 10.79 4.67
N ARG A 74 7.93 11.95 4.12
CA ARG A 74 6.57 12.21 3.65
C ARG A 74 6.19 11.22 2.54
N PHE A 75 7.04 11.08 1.53
CA PHE A 75 6.80 10.17 0.42
C PHE A 75 6.64 8.72 0.89
N HIS A 76 7.51 8.26 1.79
CA HIS A 76 7.42 6.92 2.36
C HIS A 76 6.15 6.72 3.19
N LEU A 77 5.73 7.73 3.96
CA LEU A 77 4.45 7.70 4.68
C LEU A 77 3.28 7.53 3.71
N ASP A 78 3.24 8.28 2.61
CA ASP A 78 2.18 8.19 1.60
C ASP A 78 2.13 6.78 0.98
N VAL A 79 3.28 6.18 0.68
CA VAL A 79 3.37 4.80 0.17
C VAL A 79 2.86 3.78 1.18
N VAL A 80 3.24 3.91 2.45
CA VAL A 80 2.82 2.99 3.52
C VAL A 80 1.31 3.10 3.76
N ASP A 81 0.78 4.32 3.83
CA ASP A 81 -0.64 4.55 4.07
C ASP A 81 -1.49 4.13 2.85
N SER A 82 -1.01 4.34 1.63
CA SER A 82 -1.63 3.78 0.42
C SER A 82 -1.80 2.26 0.52
N ARG A 83 -0.76 1.52 0.92
CA ARG A 83 -0.83 0.05 1.07
C ARG A 83 -1.78 -0.40 2.18
N ARG A 84 -1.82 0.33 3.30
CA ARG A 84 -2.78 0.07 4.39
C ARG A 84 -4.22 0.28 3.91
N LEU A 85 -4.51 1.41 3.27
CA LEU A 85 -5.83 1.72 2.71
C LEU A 85 -6.28 0.68 1.66
N VAL A 86 -5.35 0.17 0.83
CA VAL A 86 -5.65 -0.95 -0.08
C VAL A 86 -6.07 -2.20 0.70
N SER A 87 -5.38 -2.49 1.81
CA SER A 87 -5.71 -3.64 2.66
C SER A 87 -7.09 -3.47 3.31
N ASP A 88 -7.40 -2.28 3.82
CA ASP A 88 -8.71 -1.96 4.40
C ASP A 88 -9.84 -2.05 3.36
N ALA A 89 -9.61 -1.52 2.15
CA ALA A 89 -10.57 -1.61 1.05
C ALA A 89 -10.88 -3.08 0.67
N LYS A 90 -9.85 -3.92 0.60
CA LYS A 90 -10.00 -5.36 0.34
C LYS A 90 -10.78 -6.06 1.45
N LEU A 91 -10.51 -5.74 2.72
CA LEU A 91 -11.24 -6.30 3.87
C LEU A 91 -12.72 -5.90 3.85
N LEU A 92 -13.03 -4.63 3.59
CA LEU A 92 -14.40 -4.14 3.46
C LEU A 92 -15.14 -4.82 2.31
N LEU A 93 -14.51 -4.96 1.14
CA LEU A 93 -15.11 -5.69 0.02
C LEU A 93 -15.39 -7.15 0.36
N ALA A 94 -14.47 -7.82 1.07
CA ALA A 94 -14.66 -9.19 1.53
C ALA A 94 -15.81 -9.31 2.55
N ALA A 95 -16.05 -8.28 3.36
CA ALA A 95 -17.19 -8.22 4.28
C ALA A 95 -18.55 -8.06 3.58
N GLY A 96 -18.56 -7.71 2.28
CA GLY A 96 -19.73 -7.81 1.41
C GLY A 96 -20.09 -6.52 0.67
N ALA A 97 -20.98 -6.63 -0.30
CA ALA A 97 -21.33 -5.56 -1.23
C ALA A 97 -21.89 -4.29 -0.57
N ALA A 98 -22.46 -4.39 0.64
CA ALA A 98 -22.93 -3.24 1.42
C ALA A 98 -21.80 -2.25 1.76
N HIS A 99 -20.55 -2.73 1.88
CA HIS A 99 -19.38 -1.92 2.22
C HIS A 99 -18.62 -1.45 0.97
N ALA A 100 -19.08 -1.76 -0.24
CA ALA A 100 -18.33 -1.47 -1.46
C ALA A 100 -18.17 0.04 -1.72
N SER A 101 -19.12 0.87 -1.28
CA SER A 101 -18.98 2.34 -1.35
C SER A 101 -17.92 2.87 -0.40
N GLU A 102 -17.82 2.32 0.81
CA GLU A 102 -16.79 2.70 1.78
C GLU A 102 -15.41 2.21 1.34
N ALA A 103 -15.32 0.95 0.87
CA ALA A 103 -14.10 0.40 0.29
C ALA A 103 -13.59 1.24 -0.89
N LEU A 104 -14.50 1.78 -1.70
CA LEU A 104 -14.14 2.66 -2.81
C LEU A 104 -13.46 3.95 -2.32
N LEU A 105 -13.89 4.51 -1.20
CA LEU A 105 -13.26 5.71 -0.63
C LEU A 105 -11.80 5.44 -0.27
N PHE A 106 -11.53 4.35 0.45
CA PHE A 106 -10.17 3.95 0.79
C PHE A 106 -9.32 3.64 -0.45
N ALA A 107 -9.87 2.95 -1.44
CA ALA A 107 -9.14 2.67 -2.68
C ALA A 107 -8.85 3.95 -3.48
N GLN A 108 -9.73 4.94 -3.46
CA GLN A 108 -9.50 6.23 -4.11
C GLN A 108 -8.43 7.04 -3.39
N GLU A 109 -8.48 7.12 -2.06
CA GLU A 109 -7.47 7.79 -1.25
C GLU A 109 -6.09 7.13 -1.43
N ALA A 110 -6.01 5.80 -1.44
CA ALA A 110 -4.78 5.08 -1.71
C ALA A 110 -4.12 5.46 -3.06
N ARG A 111 -4.94 5.70 -4.10
CA ARG A 111 -4.47 6.15 -5.42
C ARG A 111 -4.02 7.60 -5.46
N LEU A 112 -4.55 8.45 -4.57
CA LEU A 112 -4.08 9.83 -4.44
C LEU A 112 -2.72 9.87 -3.75
N LEU A 113 -2.52 9.03 -2.74
CA LEU A 113 -1.27 8.92 -1.99
C LEU A 113 -0.15 8.27 -2.82
N ASP A 114 -0.45 7.17 -3.52
CA ASP A 114 0.48 6.52 -4.43
C ASP A 114 -0.19 6.22 -5.78
N PRO A 115 -0.09 7.16 -6.75
CA PRO A 115 -0.63 6.98 -8.10
C PRO A 115 -0.01 5.81 -8.89
N LEU A 116 1.15 5.30 -8.46
CA LEU A 116 1.84 4.20 -9.11
C LEU A 116 1.53 2.84 -8.46
N ASN A 117 0.73 2.82 -7.39
CA ASN A 117 0.27 1.60 -6.75
C ASN A 117 -0.79 0.89 -7.63
N ALA A 118 -0.35 -0.12 -8.39
CA ALA A 118 -1.22 -0.94 -9.23
C ALA A 118 -2.36 -1.59 -8.43
N GLU A 119 -2.09 -2.02 -7.19
CA GLU A 119 -3.11 -2.64 -6.33
C GLU A 119 -4.20 -1.67 -5.91
N ALA A 120 -3.86 -0.37 -5.73
CA ALA A 120 -4.86 0.64 -5.41
C ALA A 120 -5.82 0.88 -6.58
N SER A 121 -5.30 0.93 -7.81
CA SER A 121 -6.11 1.00 -9.02
C SER A 121 -6.96 -0.27 -9.21
N LEU A 122 -6.42 -1.45 -8.89
CA LEU A 122 -7.16 -2.70 -8.95
C LEU A 122 -8.30 -2.75 -7.92
N ALA A 123 -8.03 -2.35 -6.67
CA ALA A 123 -9.02 -2.30 -5.59
C ALA A 123 -10.17 -1.35 -5.94
N ALA A 124 -9.88 -0.17 -6.49
CA ALA A 124 -10.92 0.75 -6.97
C ALA A 124 -11.75 0.12 -8.09
N GLY A 125 -11.11 -0.58 -9.03
CA GLY A 125 -11.78 -1.33 -10.09
C GLY A 125 -12.72 -2.42 -9.57
N GLN A 126 -12.30 -3.16 -8.54
CA GLN A 126 -13.13 -4.16 -7.86
C GLN A 126 -14.33 -3.53 -7.16
N CYS A 127 -14.13 -2.40 -6.46
CA CYS A 127 -15.21 -1.67 -5.81
C CYS A 127 -16.26 -1.22 -6.84
N TYR A 128 -15.82 -0.58 -7.92
CA TYR A 128 -16.72 -0.16 -8.99
C TYR A 128 -17.45 -1.34 -9.65
N TYR A 129 -16.79 -2.48 -9.81
CA TYR A 129 -17.42 -3.68 -10.35
C TYR A 129 -18.56 -4.18 -9.45
N VAL A 130 -18.35 -4.25 -8.13
CA VAL A 130 -19.38 -4.64 -7.16
C VAL A 130 -20.53 -3.63 -7.13
N LEU A 131 -20.22 -2.33 -7.29
CA LEU A 131 -21.22 -1.25 -7.40
C LEU A 131 -21.91 -1.20 -8.78
N ASN A 132 -21.66 -2.16 -9.66
CA ASN A 132 -22.18 -2.23 -11.03
C ASN A 132 -21.86 -1.00 -11.90
N ARG A 133 -20.80 -0.26 -11.56
CA ARG A 133 -20.25 0.86 -12.33
C ARG A 133 -19.18 0.35 -13.30
N LEU A 134 -19.65 -0.38 -14.32
CA LEU A 134 -18.77 -1.21 -15.16
C LEU A 134 -17.73 -0.42 -15.96
N GLN A 135 -18.07 0.80 -16.41
CA GLN A 135 -17.11 1.61 -17.17
C GLN A 135 -15.99 2.13 -16.27
N ASP A 136 -16.33 2.70 -15.11
CA ASP A 136 -15.35 3.15 -14.11
C ASP A 136 -14.45 2.00 -13.64
N ALA A 137 -15.05 0.81 -13.44
CA ALA A 137 -14.31 -0.40 -13.11
C ALA A 137 -13.29 -0.75 -14.19
N LYS A 138 -13.70 -0.71 -15.46
CA LYS A 138 -12.81 -1.01 -16.60
C LYS A 138 -11.65 -0.01 -16.68
N ASP A 139 -11.92 1.27 -16.50
CA ASP A 139 -10.88 2.31 -16.56
C ASP A 139 -9.84 2.11 -15.46
N CYS A 140 -10.27 1.83 -14.22
CA CYS A 140 -9.37 1.54 -13.11
C CYS A 140 -8.56 0.24 -13.30
N VAL A 141 -9.19 -0.82 -13.83
CA VAL A 141 -8.50 -2.10 -14.07
C VAL A 141 -7.53 -2.02 -15.25
N MET A 142 -7.82 -1.21 -16.28
CA MET A 142 -6.87 -0.95 -17.35
C MET A 142 -5.63 -0.22 -16.81
N GLU A 143 -5.82 0.75 -15.93
CA GLU A 143 -4.71 1.43 -15.26
C GLU A 143 -3.90 0.47 -14.39
N ALA A 144 -4.56 -0.40 -13.62
CA ALA A 144 -3.88 -1.46 -12.86
C ALA A 144 -3.03 -2.37 -13.77
N CYS A 145 -3.57 -2.81 -14.91
CA CYS A 145 -2.82 -3.59 -15.91
C CYS A 145 -1.65 -2.81 -16.53
N ARG A 146 -1.77 -1.47 -16.64
CA ARG A 146 -0.69 -0.61 -17.17
C ARG A 146 0.47 -0.50 -16.18
N LEU A 147 0.14 -0.36 -14.90
CA LEU A 147 1.12 -0.24 -13.80
C LEU A 147 1.78 -1.59 -13.49
N ASP A 148 1.00 -2.67 -13.47
CA ASP A 148 1.50 -4.04 -13.34
C ASP A 148 0.92 -4.97 -14.43
N PRO A 149 1.64 -5.12 -15.56
CA PRO A 149 1.23 -6.03 -16.64
C PRO A 149 1.22 -7.52 -16.24
N SER A 150 1.90 -7.88 -15.15
CA SER A 150 2.00 -9.27 -14.69
C SER A 150 0.79 -9.71 -13.86
N SER A 151 0.04 -8.75 -13.27
CA SER A 151 -1.14 -9.00 -12.45
C SER A 151 -2.17 -9.90 -13.17
N GLU A 152 -2.29 -11.15 -12.75
CA GLU A 152 -3.32 -12.05 -13.28
C GLU A 152 -4.72 -11.64 -12.80
N GLU A 153 -4.83 -11.14 -11.58
CA GLU A 153 -6.10 -10.68 -11.00
C GLU A 153 -6.71 -9.53 -11.82
N ALA A 154 -5.91 -8.51 -12.15
CA ALA A 154 -6.34 -7.41 -13.00
C ALA A 154 -6.74 -7.90 -14.40
N ARG A 155 -5.95 -8.79 -15.01
CA ARG A 155 -6.25 -9.35 -16.33
C ARG A 155 -7.54 -10.19 -16.35
N ILE A 156 -7.79 -10.99 -15.32
CA ILE A 156 -9.04 -11.76 -15.16
C ILE A 156 -10.23 -10.81 -15.05
N LEU A 157 -10.14 -9.78 -14.20
CA LEU A 157 -11.24 -8.83 -14.01
C LEU A 157 -11.51 -8.04 -15.29
N LEU A 158 -10.47 -7.61 -16.02
CA LEU A 158 -10.62 -6.92 -17.31
C LEU A 158 -11.33 -7.79 -18.35
N ARG A 159 -11.00 -9.09 -18.43
CA ARG A 159 -11.71 -10.03 -19.32
C ARG A 159 -13.20 -10.15 -18.97
N LYS A 160 -13.54 -10.20 -17.67
CA LYS A 160 -14.94 -10.21 -17.21
C LYS A 160 -15.67 -8.92 -17.61
N LEU A 161 -15.05 -7.76 -17.35
CA LEU A 161 -15.59 -6.44 -17.70
C LEU A 161 -15.83 -6.29 -19.20
N ASN A 162 -14.88 -6.70 -20.04
CA ASN A 162 -15.03 -6.65 -21.50
C ASN A 162 -16.19 -7.51 -22.02
N ARG A 163 -16.51 -8.62 -21.35
CA ARG A 163 -17.68 -9.44 -21.70
C ARG A 163 -19.00 -8.80 -21.27
N ALA A 164 -18.99 -8.11 -20.13
CA ALA A 164 -20.17 -7.44 -19.57
C ALA A 164 -20.51 -6.15 -20.33
N ILE A 165 -19.51 -5.39 -20.80
CA ILE A 165 -19.66 -4.08 -21.47
C ILE A 165 -19.84 -4.23 -22.99
N LYS A 166 -20.24 -5.41 -23.51
CA LYS A 166 -20.37 -5.60 -24.97
C LYS A 166 -21.15 -4.45 -25.59
N PRO A 167 -20.65 -3.82 -26.67
CA PRO A 167 -21.43 -2.85 -27.40
C PRO A 167 -22.65 -3.58 -27.95
N THR A 168 -23.85 -3.12 -27.58
CA THR A 168 -25.09 -3.52 -28.24
C THR A 168 -25.05 -3.01 -29.67
N ASN A 169 -24.41 -3.76 -30.58
CA ASN A 169 -24.48 -3.52 -32.01
C ASN A 169 -24.98 -4.78 -32.70
N LYS A 170 -26.30 -4.84 -32.88
CA LYS A 170 -26.92 -5.49 -34.03
C LYS A 170 -27.58 -4.39 -34.86
N PRO A 171 -27.02 -3.97 -36.00
CA PRO A 171 -27.85 -3.58 -37.12
C PRO A 171 -28.37 -4.87 -37.78
N ARG A 172 -29.68 -4.87 -38.09
CA ARG A 172 -30.33 -5.89 -38.92
C ARG A 172 -29.79 -5.87 -40.33
#